data_AF-A0A354PIM1-F1
#
_entry.id   AF-A0A354PIM1-F1
#
_cell.length_a   1.000
_cell.length_b   1.000
_cell.length_c   1.000
_cell.angle_alpha   90.00
_cell.angle_beta   90.00
_cell.angle_gamma   90.00
#
_symmetry.space_group_name_H-M   'P 1'
#
loop_
_entity.id
_entity.type
_entity.pdbx_description
1 polymer ?
#
loop_
_entity_poly.entity_id
_entity_poly.type
_entity_poly.pdbx_seq_one_letter_code
_entity_poly.pdbx_strand_id
1 'polypeptide(L)'
;MSSQGFSIRPTVGHHFSSLLMCSQRAWLDYHGTAKQKAKPPHYLSKLQQEGLDHERTVCETLYPNAVRIPETVSDVERASLTIQAMQSGSPAILQAYFMQDGARGIADILEHVGPSNSSPTGHLYRVGELKLATALSTSHVMQVAWYRELLQAIQGQGVDDAFFILGDMQREDVSMSGVHDTFERCKNQLGQLQQDSNGPGPHLCRWCKSCPWRDVCVPTLASQSDVSLLPGITRRLALNLKRAGIQTWQQVIQLENSRLEQLGFDWRDLAHIRTSSERLVAGEAVLRYSIRSEDIRSLVAVSMEFANGYRGVDGHPLPRAIWVESSDGPLPISLAGDASWISQVGSLVSSRGAALYGATETVAFLKLLRQNDGPSIKCLDVLDLVETVVHGPIRGLELSNVLHVAEPSGAEPNNSRDRVLGLRSVINWLAGSGGCAA
;
A
#
# COMPACT_ATOMS: atom_id res chain seq x y z
N MET A 1 30.04 -22.32 20.22
CA MET A 1 29.16 -22.78 19.13
C MET A 1 28.73 -21.55 18.35
N SER A 2 29.20 -21.49 17.11
CA SER A 2 29.03 -20.47 16.05
C SER A 2 28.02 -19.35 16.29
N SER A 3 28.54 -18.17 16.62
CA SER A 3 27.90 -16.88 16.35
C SER A 3 27.78 -16.68 14.84
N GLN A 4 26.65 -17.09 14.25
CA GLN A 4 26.25 -16.53 12.95
C GLN A 4 25.91 -15.07 13.19
N GLY A 5 26.91 -14.20 13.04
CA GLY A 5 26.69 -12.75 13.03
C GLY A 5 25.81 -12.44 11.83
N PHE A 6 24.53 -12.20 12.06
CA PHE A 6 23.68 -11.57 11.07
C PHE A 6 24.33 -10.23 10.74
N SER A 7 24.84 -10.07 9.52
CA SER A 7 25.24 -8.76 9.01
C SER A 7 24.01 -7.87 9.09
N ILE A 8 24.04 -6.89 9.98
CA ILE A 8 22.96 -5.94 10.18
C ILE A 8 22.70 -5.23 8.84
N ARG A 9 21.45 -5.28 8.35
CA ARG A 9 21.10 -4.62 7.09
C ARG A 9 21.17 -3.10 7.26
N PRO A 10 21.66 -2.36 6.27
CA PRO A 10 21.75 -0.91 6.37
C PRO A 10 20.38 -0.25 6.41
N THR A 11 20.31 0.90 7.08
CA THR A 11 19.15 1.80 7.02
C THR A 11 19.04 2.37 5.61
N VAL A 12 17.82 2.42 5.09
CA VAL A 12 17.49 2.97 3.77
C VAL A 12 16.19 3.76 3.82
N GLY A 13 15.96 4.63 2.83
CA GLY A 13 14.84 5.58 2.83
C GLY A 13 13.45 4.98 3.12
N HIS A 14 13.14 3.81 2.57
CA HIS A 14 11.82 3.20 2.79
C HIS A 14 11.57 2.76 4.25
N HIS A 15 12.61 2.59 5.07
CA HIS A 15 12.44 2.25 6.49
C HIS A 15 11.68 3.35 7.25
N PHE A 16 11.87 4.62 6.88
CA PHE A 16 11.13 5.74 7.49
C PHE A 16 9.64 5.65 7.20
N SER A 17 9.27 5.36 5.95
CA SER A 17 7.87 5.10 5.58
C SER A 17 7.32 3.88 6.31
N SER A 18 8.08 2.78 6.35
CA SER A 18 7.71 1.57 7.09
C SER A 18 7.49 1.85 8.58
N LEU A 19 8.33 2.67 9.23
CA LEU A 19 8.21 3.01 10.66
C LEU A 19 6.92 3.79 10.94
N LEU A 20 6.64 4.82 10.14
CA LEU A 20 5.44 5.66 10.27
C LEU A 20 4.15 4.88 9.98
N MET A 21 4.22 3.84 9.14
CA MET A 21 3.11 2.93 8.90
C MET A 21 2.96 1.89 10.03
N CYS A 22 4.04 1.17 10.34
CA CYS A 22 4.05 0.10 11.32
C CYS A 22 5.49 -0.25 11.75
N SER A 23 5.83 -0.06 13.02
CA SER A 23 7.16 -0.42 13.55
C SER A 23 7.56 -1.89 13.31
N GLN A 24 6.60 -2.83 13.28
CA GLN A 24 6.91 -4.24 12.96
C GLN A 24 7.31 -4.43 11.50
N ARG A 25 6.74 -3.64 10.59
CA ARG A 25 7.17 -3.62 9.19
C ARG A 25 8.60 -3.10 9.08
N ALA A 26 8.93 -1.99 9.74
CA ALA A 26 10.30 -1.46 9.75
C ALA A 26 11.31 -2.45 10.35
N TRP A 27 10.94 -3.14 11.43
CA TRP A 27 11.75 -4.22 12.00
C TRP A 27 11.96 -5.38 11.01
N LEU A 28 10.89 -5.84 10.35
CA LEU A 28 11.00 -6.92 9.37
C LEU A 28 11.80 -6.52 8.11
N ASP A 29 11.85 -5.24 7.74
CA ASP A 29 12.71 -4.77 6.65
C ASP A 29 14.21 -5.02 6.97
N TYR A 30 14.62 -4.89 8.23
CA TYR A 30 15.97 -5.28 8.71
C TYR A 30 16.15 -6.79 8.86
N HIS A 31 15.21 -7.46 9.52
CA HIS A 31 15.42 -8.82 10.06
C HIS A 31 14.75 -9.95 9.27
N GLY A 32 13.70 -9.65 8.52
CA GLY A 32 12.97 -10.62 7.71
C GLY A 32 13.69 -10.97 6.41
N THR A 33 13.29 -12.03 5.71
CA THR A 33 13.91 -12.46 4.45
C THR A 33 12.97 -12.27 3.25
N ALA A 34 13.52 -12.15 2.04
CA ALA A 34 12.71 -12.01 0.82
C ALA A 34 11.72 -13.17 0.63
N LYS A 35 12.07 -14.39 1.05
CA LYS A 35 11.19 -15.58 0.97
C LYS A 35 9.96 -15.50 1.86
N GLN A 36 10.00 -14.68 2.90
CA GLN A 36 8.86 -14.46 3.82
C GLN A 36 7.93 -13.35 3.32
N LYS A 37 8.34 -12.59 2.30
CA LYS A 37 7.48 -11.55 1.74
C LYS A 37 6.36 -12.18 0.93
N ALA A 38 5.16 -11.73 1.21
CA ALA A 38 3.97 -12.04 0.44
C ALA A 38 4.09 -11.45 -0.97
N LYS A 39 3.52 -12.13 -1.97
CA LYS A 39 3.44 -11.62 -3.34
C LYS A 39 2.75 -10.24 -3.34
N PRO A 40 3.27 -9.21 -4.01
CA PRO A 40 2.57 -7.92 -4.08
C PRO A 40 1.19 -8.11 -4.76
N PRO A 41 0.12 -7.50 -4.23
CA PRO A 41 -1.14 -7.36 -4.96
C PRO A 41 -0.91 -6.71 -6.33
N HIS A 42 -1.69 -7.12 -7.32
CA HIS A 42 -1.64 -6.63 -8.70
C HIS A 42 -1.76 -5.11 -8.79
N TYR A 43 -2.63 -4.50 -7.98
CA TYR A 43 -2.78 -3.04 -7.98
C TYR A 43 -1.52 -2.32 -7.50
N LEU A 44 -0.76 -2.87 -6.55
CA LEU A 44 0.51 -2.29 -6.11
C LEU A 44 1.59 -2.42 -7.20
N SER A 45 1.63 -3.55 -7.90
CA SER A 45 2.54 -3.72 -9.05
C SER A 45 2.23 -2.71 -10.16
N LYS A 46 0.95 -2.44 -10.41
CA LYS A 46 0.54 -1.41 -11.38
C LYS A 46 0.95 -0.01 -10.93
N LEU A 47 0.69 0.34 -9.67
CA LEU A 47 1.07 1.64 -9.10
C LEU A 47 2.59 1.85 -9.15
N GLN A 48 3.38 0.80 -8.90
CA GLN A 48 4.83 0.83 -9.04
C GLN A 48 5.24 1.14 -10.49
N GLN A 49 4.62 0.47 -11.46
CA GLN A 49 4.90 0.71 -12.88
C GLN A 49 4.54 2.14 -13.30
N GLU A 50 3.37 2.65 -12.88
CA GLU A 50 2.95 4.03 -13.14
C GLU A 50 3.94 5.03 -12.52
N GLY A 51 4.48 4.73 -11.33
CA GLY A 51 5.54 5.52 -10.70
C GLY A 51 6.83 5.55 -11.52
N LEU A 52 7.28 4.41 -12.05
CA LEU A 52 8.46 4.32 -12.91
C LEU A 52 8.27 5.07 -14.23
N ASP A 53 7.07 5.00 -14.83
CA ASP A 53 6.77 5.71 -16.06
C ASP A 53 6.70 7.23 -15.83
N HIS A 54 6.12 7.67 -14.71
CA HIS A 54 6.17 9.07 -14.28
C HIS A 54 7.60 9.57 -14.05
N GLU A 55 8.42 8.79 -13.33
CA GLU A 55 9.84 9.11 -13.12
C GLU A 55 10.56 9.31 -14.47
N ARG A 56 10.38 8.37 -15.40
CA ARG A 56 10.95 8.45 -16.75
C ARG A 56 10.52 9.73 -17.47
N THR A 57 9.22 10.03 -17.50
CA THR A 57 8.70 11.24 -18.15
C THR A 57 9.27 12.52 -17.54
N VAL A 58 9.36 12.60 -16.20
CA VAL A 58 9.94 13.76 -15.51
C VAL A 58 11.41 13.92 -15.86
N CYS A 59 12.20 12.85 -15.76
CA CYS A 59 13.63 12.89 -16.08
C CYS A 59 13.89 13.32 -17.54
N GLU A 60 13.16 12.76 -18.50
CA GLU A 60 13.33 13.08 -19.93
C GLU A 60 12.91 14.51 -20.25
N THR A 61 11.84 15.00 -19.62
CA THR A 61 11.27 16.33 -19.92
C THR A 61 12.03 17.46 -19.22
N LEU A 62 12.33 17.29 -17.93
CA LEU A 62 12.88 18.37 -17.09
C LEU A 62 14.41 18.30 -16.92
N TYR A 63 15.00 17.11 -17.10
CA TYR A 63 16.42 16.86 -16.88
C TYR A 63 17.13 16.19 -18.07
N PRO A 64 16.94 16.67 -19.32
CA PRO A 64 17.46 16.00 -20.53
C PRO A 64 18.99 15.95 -20.59
N ASN A 65 19.69 16.83 -19.86
CA ASN A 65 21.15 16.91 -19.82
C ASN A 65 21.75 16.33 -18.52
N ALA A 66 20.95 15.62 -17.71
CA ALA A 66 21.43 15.06 -16.45
C ALA A 66 22.27 13.80 -16.66
N VAL A 67 23.23 13.58 -15.76
CA VAL A 67 23.97 12.31 -15.69
C VAL A 67 23.13 11.30 -14.94
N ARG A 68 22.70 10.21 -15.59
CA ARG A 68 21.99 9.11 -14.93
C ARG A 68 22.96 8.03 -14.48
N ILE A 69 22.94 7.72 -13.18
CA ILE A 69 23.74 6.63 -12.62
C ILE A 69 23.09 5.29 -12.99
N PRO A 70 23.81 4.35 -13.63
CA PRO A 70 23.23 3.09 -14.08
C PRO A 70 22.89 2.17 -12.90
N GLU A 71 21.71 1.56 -12.93
CA GLU A 71 21.27 0.60 -11.90
C GLU A 71 21.85 -0.81 -12.09
N THR A 72 22.46 -1.08 -13.25
CA THR A 72 22.98 -2.39 -13.64
C THR A 72 24.37 -2.70 -13.09
N VAL A 73 25.05 -1.71 -12.51
CA VAL A 73 26.39 -1.85 -11.93
C VAL A 73 26.33 -2.06 -10.41
N SER A 74 27.46 -2.41 -9.80
CA SER A 74 27.52 -2.67 -8.36
C SER A 74 27.22 -1.41 -7.52
N ASP A 75 26.69 -1.58 -6.31
CA ASP A 75 26.42 -0.46 -5.39
C ASP A 75 27.64 0.43 -5.14
N VAL A 76 28.84 -0.17 -5.05
CA VAL A 76 30.12 0.56 -4.88
C VAL A 76 30.42 1.41 -6.11
N GLU A 77 30.19 0.86 -7.30
CA GLU A 77 30.39 1.58 -8.56
C GLU A 77 29.36 2.69 -8.73
N ARG A 78 28.08 2.47 -8.36
CA ARG A 78 27.05 3.52 -8.35
C ARG A 78 27.44 4.68 -7.43
N ALA A 79 27.93 4.39 -6.23
CA ALA A 79 28.41 5.42 -5.29
C ALA A 79 29.59 6.21 -5.87
N SER A 80 30.57 5.51 -6.48
CA SER A 80 31.72 6.15 -7.13
C SER A 80 31.30 7.05 -8.30
N LEU A 81 30.42 6.57 -9.17
CA LEU A 81 29.90 7.33 -10.32
C LEU A 81 29.11 8.56 -9.85
N THR A 82 28.37 8.45 -8.75
CA THR A 82 27.67 9.59 -8.13
C THR A 82 28.66 10.67 -7.71
N ILE A 83 29.74 10.29 -7.00
CA ILE A 83 30.79 11.24 -6.56
C ILE A 83 31.50 11.88 -7.76
N GLN A 84 31.84 11.10 -8.80
CA GLN A 84 32.46 11.64 -10.02
C GLN A 84 31.56 12.65 -10.73
N ALA A 85 30.26 12.35 -10.85
CA ALA A 85 29.31 13.28 -11.44
C ALA A 85 29.19 14.57 -10.62
N MET A 86 29.20 14.48 -9.28
CA MET A 86 29.23 15.65 -8.40
C MET A 86 30.52 16.47 -8.58
N GLN A 87 31.67 15.82 -8.66
CA GLN A 87 32.97 16.47 -8.88
C GLN A 87 33.07 17.18 -10.24
N SER A 88 32.35 16.68 -11.24
CA SER A 88 32.28 17.32 -12.56
C SER A 88 31.36 18.55 -12.61
N GLY A 89 30.57 18.79 -11.55
CA GLY A 89 29.60 19.89 -11.51
C GLY A 89 28.44 19.71 -12.48
N SER A 90 28.04 18.46 -12.75
CA SER A 90 26.91 18.14 -13.62
C SER A 90 25.64 18.87 -13.16
N PRO A 91 24.85 19.51 -14.04
CA PRO A 91 23.68 20.32 -13.65
C PRO A 91 22.65 19.55 -12.81
N ALA A 92 22.47 18.28 -13.14
CA ALA A 92 21.69 17.34 -12.34
C ALA A 92 22.25 15.92 -12.48
N ILE A 93 22.01 15.10 -11.45
CA ILE A 93 22.40 13.69 -11.40
C ILE A 93 21.15 12.88 -11.06
N LEU A 94 20.82 11.89 -11.88
CA LEU A 94 19.64 11.04 -11.68
C LEU A 94 20.03 9.69 -11.08
N GLN A 95 19.17 9.16 -10.20
CA GLN A 95 19.39 7.87 -9.52
C GLN A 95 20.70 7.83 -8.72
N ALA A 96 21.05 8.97 -8.11
CA ALA A 96 22.24 9.15 -7.29
C ALA A 96 22.25 8.16 -6.12
N TYR A 97 23.37 7.47 -5.94
CA TYR A 97 23.48 6.39 -4.96
C TYR A 97 24.41 6.78 -3.81
N PHE A 98 23.93 6.61 -2.59
CA PHE A 98 24.68 6.87 -1.37
C PHE A 98 25.04 5.58 -0.65
N MET A 99 26.31 5.46 -0.26
CA MET A 99 26.84 4.28 0.40
C MET A 99 27.75 4.68 1.56
N GLN A 100 27.33 4.40 2.80
CA GLN A 100 28.11 4.64 4.03
C GLN A 100 27.95 3.47 5.00
N ASP A 101 28.79 3.36 6.03
CA ASP A 101 28.68 2.25 6.97
C ASP A 101 27.29 2.20 7.63
N GLY A 102 26.57 1.09 7.43
CA GLY A 102 25.22 0.90 7.96
C GLY A 102 24.12 1.73 7.29
N ALA A 103 24.40 2.45 6.19
CA ALA A 103 23.45 3.37 5.56
C ALA A 103 23.50 3.33 4.02
N ARG A 104 22.33 3.34 3.37
CA ARG A 104 22.19 3.50 1.91
C ARG A 104 21.06 4.46 1.55
N GLY A 105 21.14 5.04 0.36
CA GLY A 105 20.06 5.84 -0.21
C GLY A 105 20.15 5.88 -1.73
N ILE A 106 19.00 6.09 -2.36
CA ILE A 106 18.89 6.32 -3.80
C ILE A 106 18.00 7.56 -3.93
N ALA A 107 18.60 8.69 -4.30
CA ALA A 107 17.85 9.90 -4.60
C ALA A 107 17.52 9.93 -6.09
N ASP A 108 16.28 10.23 -6.43
CA ASP A 108 15.85 10.30 -7.82
C ASP A 108 16.61 11.41 -8.57
N ILE A 109 16.82 12.57 -7.90
CA ILE A 109 17.53 13.72 -8.44
C ILE A 109 18.50 14.29 -7.39
N LEU A 110 19.69 14.66 -7.85
CA LEU A 110 20.51 15.70 -7.23
C LEU A 110 20.61 16.89 -8.16
N GLU A 111 20.21 18.06 -7.70
CA GLU A 111 20.25 19.31 -8.46
C GLU A 111 21.44 20.16 -8.01
N HIS A 112 22.26 20.61 -8.97
CA HIS A 112 23.46 21.39 -8.68
C HIS A 112 23.07 22.79 -8.18
N VAL A 113 23.49 23.13 -6.96
CA VAL A 113 23.25 24.43 -6.34
C VAL A 113 24.34 25.43 -6.76
N GLY A 114 25.58 24.98 -6.82
CA GLY A 114 26.72 25.78 -7.26
C GLY A 114 28.07 25.26 -6.76
N PRO A 115 29.18 25.88 -7.19
CA PRO A 115 30.52 25.53 -6.72
C PRO A 115 30.69 25.88 -5.23
N SER A 116 31.51 25.10 -4.53
CA SER A 116 31.88 25.34 -3.13
C SER A 116 33.28 24.82 -2.84
N ASN A 117 34.19 25.74 -2.50
CA ASN A 117 35.57 25.40 -2.14
C ASN A 117 35.69 24.62 -0.82
N SER A 118 34.66 24.65 0.03
CA SER A 118 34.60 23.88 1.28
C SER A 118 34.01 22.48 1.10
N SER A 119 33.42 22.18 -0.05
CA SER A 119 32.90 20.85 -0.36
C SER A 119 34.02 19.94 -0.87
N PRO A 120 34.17 18.70 -0.37
CA PRO A 120 35.10 17.71 -0.92
C PRO A 120 34.86 17.37 -2.39
N THR A 121 33.63 17.60 -2.90
CA THR A 121 33.28 17.40 -4.30
C THR A 121 33.42 18.69 -5.13
N GLY A 122 33.86 19.81 -4.55
CA GLY A 122 33.97 21.11 -5.22
C GLY A 122 32.63 21.79 -5.57
N HIS A 123 31.51 21.08 -5.36
CA HIS A 123 30.16 21.47 -5.73
C HIS A 123 29.18 21.11 -4.61
N LEU A 124 28.08 21.86 -4.49
CA LEU A 124 26.96 21.55 -3.61
C LEU A 124 25.75 21.13 -4.42
N TYR A 125 25.07 20.11 -3.92
CA TYR A 125 23.82 19.61 -4.48
C TYR A 125 22.70 19.67 -3.44
N ARG A 126 21.46 19.73 -3.92
CA ARG A 126 20.26 19.49 -3.12
C ARG A 126 19.48 18.29 -3.65
N VAL A 127 18.77 17.62 -2.74
CA VAL A 127 18.01 16.40 -3.05
C VAL A 127 16.67 16.78 -3.70
N GLY A 128 16.33 16.08 -4.78
CA GLY A 128 15.01 16.06 -5.40
C GLY A 128 14.44 14.64 -5.42
N GLU A 129 13.15 14.51 -5.16
CA GLU A 129 12.44 13.22 -5.17
C GLU A 129 11.21 13.28 -6.06
N LEU A 130 10.95 12.20 -6.79
CA LEU A 130 9.83 12.09 -7.72
C LEU A 130 8.69 11.30 -7.06
N LYS A 131 7.47 11.83 -7.13
CA LYS A 131 6.29 11.18 -6.54
C LYS A 131 5.10 11.27 -7.47
N LEU A 132 4.53 10.12 -7.81
CA LEU A 132 3.26 10.04 -8.53
C LEU A 132 2.09 10.66 -7.74
N ALA A 133 2.20 10.73 -6.41
CA ALA A 133 1.18 11.39 -5.58
C ALA A 133 1.10 12.90 -5.89
N THR A 134 -0.11 13.46 -5.83
CA THR A 134 -0.34 14.90 -6.01
C THR A 134 -0.22 15.70 -4.72
N ALA A 135 0.25 15.07 -3.63
CA ALA A 135 0.44 15.72 -2.34
C ALA A 135 1.54 15.01 -1.55
N LEU A 136 2.30 15.80 -0.79
CA LEU A 136 3.34 15.29 0.09
C LEU A 136 2.78 14.66 1.37
N SER A 137 3.44 13.59 1.80
CA SER A 137 3.18 12.96 3.10
C SER A 137 4.41 13.11 3.99
N THR A 138 4.22 13.04 5.31
CA THR A 138 5.33 13.02 6.27
C THR A 138 6.35 11.92 5.94
N SER A 139 5.89 10.76 5.46
CA SER A 139 6.78 9.66 5.04
C SER A 139 7.69 10.04 3.87
N HIS A 140 7.19 10.81 2.90
CA HIS A 140 8.02 11.30 1.78
C HIS A 140 9.10 12.25 2.29
N VAL A 141 8.73 13.17 3.19
CA VAL A 141 9.67 14.14 3.75
C VAL A 141 10.75 13.47 4.61
N MET A 142 10.40 12.47 5.42
CA MET A 142 11.40 11.72 6.21
C MET A 142 12.39 10.95 5.34
N GLN A 143 11.92 10.39 4.21
CA GLN A 143 12.78 9.71 3.24
C GLN A 143 13.79 10.69 2.61
N VAL A 144 13.35 11.87 2.21
CA VAL A 144 14.24 12.89 1.64
C VAL A 144 15.20 13.47 2.67
N ALA A 145 14.75 13.66 3.92
CA ALA A 145 15.62 14.06 5.03
C ALA A 145 16.77 13.05 5.24
N TRP A 146 16.50 11.75 5.09
CA TRP A 146 17.54 10.71 5.11
C TRP A 146 18.54 10.88 3.98
N TYR A 147 18.09 11.08 2.75
CA TYR A 147 18.97 11.29 1.60
C TYR A 147 19.81 12.56 1.73
N ARG A 148 19.23 13.62 2.28
CA ARG A 148 19.93 14.87 2.58
C ARG A 148 21.04 14.67 3.62
N GLU A 149 20.81 13.88 4.67
CA GLU A 149 21.85 13.54 5.65
C GLU A 149 23.01 12.77 5.00
N LEU A 150 22.71 11.79 4.14
CA LEU A 150 23.73 11.04 3.40
C LEU A 150 24.51 11.93 2.44
N LEU A 151 23.84 12.82 1.72
CA LEU A 151 24.47 13.79 0.83
C LEU A 151 25.37 14.76 1.59
N GLN A 152 24.90 15.29 2.73
CA GLN A 152 25.68 16.19 3.59
C GLN A 152 26.99 15.54 4.03
N ALA A 153 26.98 14.24 4.34
CA ALA A 153 28.17 13.52 4.74
C ALA A 153 29.17 13.29 3.58
N ILE A 154 28.73 13.37 2.31
CA ILE A 154 29.60 13.31 1.12
C ILE A 154 30.19 14.69 0.80
N GLN A 155 29.34 15.72 0.74
CA GLN A 155 29.73 17.07 0.33
C GLN A 155 30.22 17.95 1.49
N GLY A 156 30.26 17.43 2.72
CA GLY A 156 30.76 18.11 3.93
C GLY A 156 29.88 19.24 4.46
N GLN A 157 28.89 19.70 3.69
CA GLN A 157 28.01 20.81 4.00
C GLN A 157 26.56 20.48 3.64
N GLY A 158 25.62 20.78 4.53
CA GLY A 158 24.19 20.58 4.27
C GLY A 158 23.59 21.74 3.45
N VAL A 159 22.63 21.42 2.59
CA VAL A 159 21.71 22.39 1.97
C VAL A 159 20.37 22.32 2.72
N ASP A 160 19.79 23.44 3.12
CA ASP A 160 18.64 23.46 4.03
C ASP A 160 17.34 22.98 3.38
N ASP A 161 17.20 23.08 2.07
CA ASP A 161 16.00 22.67 1.35
C ASP A 161 16.21 21.36 0.56
N ALA A 162 15.09 20.72 0.28
CA ALA A 162 14.96 19.68 -0.72
C ALA A 162 13.67 19.94 -1.50
N PHE A 163 13.48 19.28 -2.63
CA PHE A 163 12.29 19.48 -3.44
C PHE A 163 11.66 18.17 -3.90
N PHE A 164 10.41 18.27 -4.30
CA PHE A 164 9.63 17.18 -4.87
C PHE A 164 9.07 17.60 -6.20
N ILE A 165 8.97 16.66 -7.14
CA ILE A 165 8.15 16.83 -8.34
C ILE A 165 7.01 15.81 -8.23
N LEU A 166 5.79 16.33 -8.23
CA LEU A 166 4.57 15.59 -7.97
C LEU A 166 3.93 15.05 -9.26
N GLY A 167 2.89 14.23 -9.10
CA GLY A 167 2.21 13.55 -10.22
C GLY A 167 1.62 14.49 -11.28
N ASP A 168 1.38 15.75 -10.92
CA ASP A 168 0.90 16.82 -11.79
C ASP A 168 2.04 17.70 -12.36
N MET A 169 3.28 17.26 -12.21
CA MET A 169 4.51 17.96 -12.60
C MET A 169 4.80 19.25 -11.81
N GLN A 170 4.05 19.52 -10.74
CA GLN A 170 4.35 20.66 -9.87
C GLN A 170 5.58 20.38 -9.01
N ARG A 171 6.40 21.42 -8.82
CA ARG A 171 7.54 21.39 -7.93
C ARG A 171 7.15 21.98 -6.58
N GLU A 172 7.43 21.24 -5.51
CA GLU A 172 7.29 21.71 -4.13
C GLU A 172 8.66 21.69 -3.42
N ASP A 173 9.14 22.85 -2.97
CA ASP A 173 10.34 22.94 -2.14
C ASP A 173 9.96 22.86 -0.64
N VAL A 174 10.75 22.12 0.14
CA VAL A 174 10.52 21.85 1.57
C VAL A 174 11.78 22.24 2.35
N SER A 175 11.64 23.09 3.36
CA SER A 175 12.74 23.38 4.31
C SER A 175 12.90 22.23 5.30
N MET A 176 14.14 21.77 5.46
CA MET A 176 14.50 20.64 6.32
C MET A 176 14.60 21.04 7.79
N SER A 177 14.84 22.33 8.08
CA SER A 177 14.85 22.87 9.44
C SER A 177 13.55 22.57 10.21
N GLY A 178 12.39 22.70 9.56
CA GLY A 178 11.08 22.48 10.17
C GLY A 178 10.75 21.02 10.49
N VAL A 179 11.54 20.06 9.99
CA VAL A 179 11.27 18.62 10.16
C VAL A 179 12.38 17.87 10.90
N HIS A 180 13.47 18.56 11.25
CA HIS A 180 14.67 17.98 11.87
C HIS A 180 14.35 17.13 13.10
N ASP A 181 13.62 17.66 14.08
CA ASP A 181 13.28 16.93 15.31
C ASP A 181 12.48 15.65 15.05
N THR A 182 11.60 15.68 14.05
CA THR A 182 10.81 14.50 13.67
C THR A 182 11.68 13.46 12.97
N PHE A 183 12.58 13.91 12.10
CA PHE A 183 13.56 13.05 11.43
C PHE A 183 14.49 12.38 12.43
N GLU A 184 15.09 13.13 13.37
CA GLU A 184 15.98 12.58 14.40
C GLU A 184 15.26 11.55 15.29
N ARG A 185 14.00 11.81 15.68
CA ARG A 185 13.19 10.82 16.41
C ARG A 185 12.99 9.54 15.59
N CYS A 186 12.65 9.65 14.31
CA CYS A 186 12.48 8.50 13.43
C CYS A 186 13.79 7.72 13.26
N LYS A 187 14.90 8.42 13.03
CA LYS A 187 16.24 7.84 12.88
C LYS A 187 16.67 7.07 14.13
N ASN A 188 16.47 7.65 15.31
CA ASN A 188 16.76 7.00 16.58
C ASN A 188 15.88 5.75 16.81
N GLN A 189 14.59 5.81 16.48
CA GLN A 189 13.71 4.64 16.56
C GLN A 189 14.12 3.54 15.57
N LEU A 190 14.50 3.88 14.35
CA LEU A 190 15.01 2.92 13.38
C LEU A 190 16.30 2.25 13.86
N GLY A 191 17.23 3.03 14.45
CA GLY A 191 18.45 2.49 15.06
C GLY A 191 18.15 1.49 16.18
N GLN A 192 17.16 1.77 17.03
CA GLN A 192 16.71 0.84 18.06
C GLN A 192 16.13 -0.44 17.46
N LEU A 193 15.26 -0.34 16.45
CA LEU A 193 14.66 -1.50 15.78
C LEU A 193 15.69 -2.36 15.04
N GLN A 194 16.73 -1.73 14.48
CA GLN A 194 17.81 -2.42 13.79
C GLN A 194 18.62 -3.31 14.74
N GLN A 195 18.78 -2.90 16.01
CA GLN A 195 19.50 -3.65 17.06
C GLN A 195 18.61 -4.59 17.89
N ASP A 196 17.30 -4.38 17.88
CA ASP A 196 16.34 -5.22 18.61
C ASP A 196 16.18 -6.58 17.92
N SER A 197 16.48 -7.67 18.62
CA SER A 197 16.36 -9.04 18.10
C SER A 197 14.95 -9.62 18.21
N ASN A 198 14.10 -9.07 19.08
CA ASN A 198 12.73 -9.55 19.29
C ASN A 198 11.71 -8.71 18.53
N GLY A 199 12.03 -7.44 18.37
CA GLY A 199 11.19 -6.49 17.68
C GLY A 199 9.91 -6.13 18.43
N PRO A 200 9.12 -5.24 17.84
CA PRO A 200 7.88 -4.74 18.43
C PRO A 200 6.76 -5.80 18.54
N GLY A 201 6.84 -6.90 17.80
CA GLY A 201 5.79 -7.88 17.64
C GLY A 201 4.67 -7.44 16.68
N PRO A 202 3.93 -8.39 16.11
CA PRO A 202 2.84 -8.07 15.20
C PRO A 202 1.69 -7.36 15.92
N HIS A 203 0.98 -6.51 15.19
CA HIS A 203 -0.26 -5.86 15.62
C HIS A 203 -1.08 -5.55 14.36
N LEU A 204 -2.33 -6.00 14.30
CA LEU A 204 -3.17 -5.77 13.14
C LEU A 204 -3.45 -4.28 12.98
N CYS A 205 -3.18 -3.74 11.79
CA CYS A 205 -3.42 -2.34 11.47
C CYS A 205 -3.90 -2.18 10.03
N ARG A 206 -4.37 -0.98 9.67
CA ARG A 206 -4.93 -0.70 8.32
C ARG A 206 -3.97 -1.04 7.17
N TRP A 207 -2.67 -0.95 7.41
CA TRP A 207 -1.64 -1.18 6.39
C TRP A 207 -1.35 -2.66 6.13
N CYS A 208 -1.88 -3.59 6.94
CA CYS A 208 -1.55 -5.01 6.83
C CYS A 208 -1.99 -5.62 5.49
N LYS A 209 -3.09 -5.16 4.91
CA LYS A 209 -3.66 -5.69 3.67
C LYS A 209 -2.74 -5.53 2.45
N SER A 210 -1.94 -4.47 2.44
CA SER A 210 -0.96 -4.16 1.39
C SER A 210 0.50 -4.40 1.83
N CYS A 211 0.70 -4.83 3.09
CA CYS A 211 2.02 -5.02 3.65
C CYS A 211 2.74 -6.21 2.98
N PRO A 212 4.02 -6.07 2.59
CA PRO A 212 4.83 -7.18 2.12
C PRO A 212 5.00 -8.30 3.16
N TRP A 213 4.86 -7.99 4.45
CA TRP A 213 5.10 -8.93 5.55
C TRP A 213 3.83 -9.55 6.15
N ARG A 214 2.70 -9.38 5.48
CA ARG A 214 1.40 -9.84 6.00
C ARG A 214 1.33 -11.35 6.22
N ASP A 215 2.03 -12.15 5.41
CA ASP A 215 2.10 -13.60 5.57
C ASP A 215 2.95 -14.05 6.76
N VAL A 216 3.72 -13.13 7.37
CA VAL A 216 4.40 -13.36 8.65
C VAL A 216 3.48 -12.96 9.81
N CYS A 217 2.96 -11.73 9.76
CA CYS A 217 2.25 -11.15 10.90
C CYS A 217 0.83 -11.69 11.07
N VAL A 218 0.03 -11.74 10.00
CA VAL A 218 -1.41 -12.06 10.10
C VAL A 218 -1.65 -13.50 10.59
N PRO A 219 -0.95 -14.53 10.09
CA PRO A 219 -1.10 -15.89 10.63
C PRO A 219 -0.70 -15.99 12.11
N THR A 220 0.37 -15.28 12.51
CA THR A 220 0.82 -15.24 13.91
C THR A 220 -0.28 -14.68 14.81
N LEU A 221 -0.86 -13.52 14.44
CA LEU A 221 -1.95 -12.88 15.17
C LEU A 221 -3.17 -13.79 15.30
N ALA A 222 -3.57 -14.46 14.21
CA ALA A 222 -4.68 -15.40 14.20
C ALA A 222 -4.42 -16.59 15.15
N SER A 223 -3.25 -17.22 15.06
CA SER A 223 -2.90 -18.38 15.88
C SER A 223 -2.81 -18.07 17.38
N GLN A 224 -2.41 -16.85 17.73
CA GLN A 224 -2.28 -16.38 19.11
C GLN A 224 -3.59 -15.79 19.65
N SER A 225 -4.64 -15.73 18.83
CA SER A 225 -5.87 -15.02 19.17
C SER A 225 -5.60 -13.61 19.68
N ASP A 226 -4.70 -12.89 19.01
CA ASP A 226 -4.22 -11.59 19.46
C ASP A 226 -5.37 -10.58 19.58
N VAL A 227 -5.29 -9.72 20.59
CA VAL A 227 -6.32 -8.70 20.87
C VAL A 227 -6.57 -7.76 19.70
N SER A 228 -5.58 -7.49 18.85
CA SER A 228 -5.73 -6.61 17.69
C SER A 228 -6.65 -7.17 16.61
N LEU A 229 -7.08 -8.43 16.70
CA LEU A 229 -8.16 -8.99 15.87
C LEU A 229 -9.52 -8.35 16.18
N LEU A 230 -9.68 -7.71 17.34
CA LEU A 230 -10.83 -6.84 17.62
C LEU A 230 -10.56 -5.42 17.07
N PRO A 231 -11.55 -4.77 16.42
CA PRO A 231 -11.40 -3.41 15.93
C PRO A 231 -11.26 -2.43 17.09
N GLY A 232 -10.64 -1.27 16.85
CA GLY A 232 -10.48 -0.22 17.86
C GLY A 232 -9.31 -0.44 18.84
N ILE A 233 -8.81 -1.67 18.97
CA ILE A 233 -7.68 -1.96 19.86
C ILE A 233 -6.37 -1.44 19.26
N THR A 234 -6.00 -0.22 19.65
CA THR A 234 -4.69 0.37 19.31
C THR A 234 -3.54 -0.37 19.96
N ARG A 235 -2.32 -0.20 19.46
CA ARG A 235 -1.12 -0.80 20.05
C ARG A 235 -0.89 -0.38 21.50
N ARG A 236 -1.24 0.87 21.85
CA ARG A 236 -1.22 1.35 23.24
C ARG A 236 -2.21 0.59 24.11
N LEU A 237 -3.44 0.39 23.62
CA LEU A 237 -4.47 -0.35 24.35
C LEU A 237 -4.09 -1.83 24.50
N ALA A 238 -3.54 -2.45 23.45
CA ALA A 238 -3.00 -3.81 23.51
C ALA A 238 -1.90 -3.96 24.58
N LEU A 239 -1.00 -2.98 24.72
CA LEU A 239 0.00 -2.97 25.78
C LEU A 239 -0.61 -2.84 27.19
N ASN A 240 -1.67 -2.03 27.35
CA ASN A 240 -2.39 -1.92 28.61
C ASN A 240 -3.09 -3.23 28.99
N LEU A 241 -3.76 -3.89 28.04
CA LEU A 241 -4.33 -5.22 28.21
C LEU A 241 -3.27 -6.23 28.65
N LYS A 242 -2.13 -6.27 27.94
CA LYS A 242 -1.02 -7.17 28.27
C LYS A 242 -0.48 -6.95 29.68
N ARG A 243 -0.35 -5.70 30.13
CA ARG A 243 0.04 -5.36 31.51
C ARG A 243 -0.98 -5.80 32.56
N ALA A 244 -2.25 -5.85 32.19
CA ALA A 244 -3.33 -6.37 33.03
C ALA A 244 -3.49 -7.90 32.93
N GLY A 245 -2.57 -8.62 32.26
CA GLY A 245 -2.61 -10.07 32.11
C GLY A 245 -3.55 -10.58 31.03
N ILE A 246 -4.11 -9.68 30.21
CA ILE A 246 -5.05 -10.00 29.13
C ILE A 246 -4.26 -10.01 27.81
N GLN A 247 -4.13 -11.17 27.18
CA GLN A 247 -3.31 -11.37 25.99
C GLN A 247 -4.12 -11.76 24.75
N THR A 248 -5.35 -12.23 24.93
CA THR A 248 -6.16 -12.76 23.85
C THR A 248 -7.50 -12.03 23.72
N TRP A 249 -8.06 -11.99 22.51
CA TRP A 249 -9.40 -11.46 22.32
C TRP A 249 -10.46 -12.29 23.06
N GLN A 250 -10.26 -13.61 23.26
CA GLN A 250 -11.19 -14.42 24.06
C GLN A 250 -11.27 -13.94 25.51
N GLN A 251 -10.14 -13.51 26.09
CA GLN A 251 -10.15 -12.94 27.44
C GLN A 251 -10.85 -11.58 27.47
N VAL A 252 -10.65 -10.74 26.45
CA VAL A 252 -11.29 -9.42 26.37
C VAL A 252 -12.82 -9.53 26.42
N ILE A 253 -13.40 -10.50 25.70
CA ILE A 253 -14.85 -10.64 25.57
C ILE A 253 -15.52 -11.23 26.82
N GLN A 254 -14.74 -11.73 27.78
CA GLN A 254 -15.23 -12.20 29.09
C GLN A 254 -15.22 -11.10 30.16
N LEU A 255 -14.64 -9.94 29.87
CA LEU A 255 -14.58 -8.83 30.83
C LEU A 255 -15.91 -8.09 30.89
N GLU A 256 -16.28 -7.65 32.09
CA GLU A 256 -17.39 -6.72 32.26
C GLU A 256 -17.08 -5.36 31.62
N ASN A 257 -18.11 -4.66 31.14
CA ASN A 257 -17.97 -3.33 30.54
C ASN A 257 -17.23 -2.35 31.47
N SER A 258 -17.54 -2.38 32.78
CA SER A 258 -16.88 -1.57 33.80
C SER A 258 -15.36 -1.78 33.83
N ARG A 259 -14.92 -3.02 33.61
CA ARG A 259 -13.50 -3.37 33.56
C ARG A 259 -12.84 -2.92 32.26
N LEU A 260 -13.55 -3.03 31.14
CA LEU A 260 -13.08 -2.53 29.85
C LEU A 260 -12.93 -1.00 29.88
N GLU A 261 -13.89 -0.28 30.45
CA GLU A 261 -13.80 1.17 30.64
C GLU A 261 -12.57 1.58 31.46
N GLN A 262 -12.28 0.88 32.56
CA GLN A 262 -11.07 1.10 33.36
C GLN A 262 -9.76 0.86 32.58
N LEU A 263 -9.81 -0.01 31.57
CA LEU A 263 -8.66 -0.32 30.70
C LEU A 263 -8.53 0.68 29.53
N GLY A 264 -9.47 1.62 29.40
CA GLY A 264 -9.43 2.73 28.46
C GLY A 264 -10.27 2.52 27.19
N PHE A 265 -11.24 1.61 27.22
CA PHE A 265 -12.22 1.45 26.15
C PHE A 265 -13.36 2.46 26.32
N ASP A 266 -13.81 3.07 25.22
CA ASP A 266 -14.99 3.92 25.23
C ASP A 266 -16.27 3.15 24.81
N TRP A 267 -17.43 3.81 24.91
CA TRP A 267 -18.71 3.18 24.59
C TRP A 267 -18.83 2.69 23.13
N ARG A 268 -18.10 3.30 22.18
CA ARG A 268 -18.08 2.89 20.77
C ARG A 268 -17.25 1.63 20.62
N ASP A 269 -16.12 1.55 21.32
CA ASP A 269 -15.28 0.36 21.35
C ASP A 269 -16.06 -0.84 21.89
N LEU A 270 -16.82 -0.66 22.97
CA LEU A 270 -17.64 -1.73 23.58
C LEU A 270 -18.68 -2.30 22.61
N ALA A 271 -19.38 -1.43 21.87
CA ALA A 271 -20.36 -1.86 20.87
C ALA A 271 -19.69 -2.67 19.75
N HIS A 272 -18.53 -2.23 19.28
CA HIS A 272 -17.78 -2.91 18.21
C HIS A 272 -17.21 -4.26 18.68
N ILE A 273 -16.71 -4.36 19.91
CA ILE A 273 -16.15 -5.60 20.46
C ILE A 273 -17.20 -6.69 20.48
N ARG A 274 -18.42 -6.39 20.92
CA ARG A 274 -19.50 -7.37 21.01
C ARG A 274 -19.80 -7.99 19.65
N THR A 275 -20.13 -7.18 18.65
CA THR A 275 -20.41 -7.66 17.28
C THR A 275 -19.21 -8.36 16.65
N SER A 276 -17.99 -7.85 16.89
CA SER A 276 -16.77 -8.45 16.35
C SER A 276 -16.44 -9.80 16.98
N SER A 277 -16.76 -9.97 18.27
CA SER A 277 -16.47 -11.19 19.02
C SER A 277 -17.29 -12.37 18.53
N GLU A 278 -18.57 -12.17 18.25
CA GLU A 278 -19.47 -13.19 17.72
C GLU A 278 -18.92 -13.75 16.39
N ARG A 279 -18.40 -12.86 15.54
CA ARG A 279 -17.78 -13.24 14.26
C ARG A 279 -16.49 -14.02 14.46
N LEU A 280 -15.60 -13.58 15.36
CA LEU A 280 -14.36 -14.32 15.66
C LEU A 280 -14.65 -15.72 16.22
N VAL A 281 -15.67 -15.86 17.08
CA VAL A 281 -16.10 -17.15 17.62
C VAL A 281 -16.64 -18.06 16.52
N ALA A 282 -17.37 -17.50 15.55
CA ALA A 282 -17.87 -18.22 14.38
C ALA A 282 -16.79 -18.54 13.33
N GLY A 283 -15.55 -18.07 13.52
CA GLY A 283 -14.47 -18.20 12.55
C GLY A 283 -14.64 -17.28 11.32
N GLU A 284 -15.51 -16.27 11.42
CA GLU A 284 -15.77 -15.30 10.36
C GLU A 284 -14.80 -14.12 10.42
N ALA A 285 -14.57 -13.45 9.29
CA ALA A 285 -13.81 -12.20 9.30
C ALA A 285 -14.57 -11.08 10.00
N VAL A 286 -13.84 -10.29 10.78
CA VAL A 286 -14.34 -9.17 11.54
C VAL A 286 -14.56 -7.95 10.66
N LEU A 287 -15.69 -7.28 10.84
CA LEU A 287 -15.99 -6.01 10.17
C LEU A 287 -15.65 -4.83 11.09
N ARG A 288 -15.11 -3.76 10.50
CA ARG A 288 -14.89 -2.46 11.13
C ARG A 288 -16.15 -1.61 11.16
N TYR A 289 -16.99 -1.75 10.14
CA TYR A 289 -18.23 -1.01 9.97
C TYR A 289 -19.33 -1.97 9.54
N SER A 290 -20.55 -1.72 10.02
CA SER A 290 -21.75 -2.42 9.54
C SER A 290 -22.03 -2.04 8.09
N ILE A 291 -22.47 -3.01 7.30
CA ILE A 291 -22.89 -2.80 5.90
C ILE A 291 -24.40 -3.02 5.83
N ARG A 292 -25.11 -2.10 5.18
CA ARG A 292 -26.51 -2.31 4.81
C ARG A 292 -26.57 -3.33 3.69
N SER A 293 -27.11 -4.50 4.00
CA SER A 293 -27.03 -5.66 3.11
C SER A 293 -27.76 -5.41 1.79
N GLU A 294 -28.86 -4.66 1.84
CA GLU A 294 -29.66 -4.22 0.69
C GLU A 294 -28.89 -3.33 -0.29
N ASP A 295 -27.94 -2.50 0.21
CA ASP A 295 -27.17 -1.56 -0.61
C ASP A 295 -26.17 -2.27 -1.53
N ILE A 296 -25.75 -3.49 -1.16
CA ILE A 296 -24.74 -4.24 -1.90
C ILE A 296 -25.29 -5.50 -2.56
N ARG A 297 -26.30 -6.15 -1.97
CA ARG A 297 -26.85 -7.42 -2.49
C ARG A 297 -27.49 -7.26 -3.87
N SER A 298 -28.07 -6.09 -4.11
CA SER A 298 -28.74 -5.74 -5.38
C SER A 298 -27.78 -5.48 -6.54
N LEU A 299 -26.52 -5.11 -6.27
CA LEU A 299 -25.51 -4.81 -7.30
C LEU A 299 -25.24 -6.04 -8.18
N VAL A 300 -25.01 -5.83 -9.47
CA VAL A 300 -24.68 -6.89 -10.43
C VAL A 300 -23.16 -7.06 -10.48
N ALA A 301 -22.66 -8.28 -10.30
CA ALA A 301 -21.22 -8.53 -10.46
C ALA A 301 -20.81 -8.41 -11.93
N VAL A 302 -19.79 -7.60 -12.18
CA VAL A 302 -19.26 -7.32 -13.53
C VAL A 302 -17.74 -7.46 -13.50
N SER A 303 -17.18 -8.15 -14.49
CA SER A 303 -15.74 -8.17 -14.71
C SER A 303 -15.40 -7.98 -16.19
N MET A 304 -14.20 -7.51 -16.47
CA MET A 304 -13.76 -7.19 -17.83
C MET A 304 -12.68 -8.16 -18.28
N GLU A 305 -12.70 -8.51 -19.56
CA GLU A 305 -11.68 -9.32 -20.18
C GLU A 305 -10.80 -8.44 -21.05
N PHE A 306 -9.50 -8.39 -20.76
CA PHE A 306 -8.53 -7.59 -21.51
C PHE A 306 -7.73 -8.48 -22.46
N ALA A 307 -7.50 -7.98 -23.68
CA ALA A 307 -6.60 -8.65 -24.61
C ALA A 307 -5.14 -8.28 -24.29
N ASN A 308 -4.24 -9.27 -24.33
CA ASN A 308 -2.80 -9.03 -24.19
C ASN A 308 -2.32 -8.07 -25.29
N GLY A 309 -1.70 -6.95 -24.90
CA GLY A 309 -1.07 -5.99 -25.82
C GLY A 309 -2.01 -4.95 -26.44
N TYR A 310 -3.33 -5.00 -26.20
CA TYR A 310 -4.27 -3.98 -26.70
C TYR A 310 -4.38 -2.82 -25.70
N ARG A 311 -3.89 -1.64 -26.06
CA ARG A 311 -3.93 -0.43 -25.23
C ARG A 311 -4.57 0.74 -25.97
N GLY A 312 -5.28 1.59 -25.24
CA GLY A 312 -5.83 2.84 -25.75
C GLY A 312 -4.74 3.89 -25.97
N VAL A 313 -5.14 5.03 -26.54
CA VAL A 313 -4.24 6.19 -26.78
C VAL A 313 -3.64 6.71 -25.47
N ASP A 314 -4.32 6.50 -24.34
CA ASP A 314 -3.88 6.81 -22.98
C ASP A 314 -3.02 5.69 -22.34
N GLY A 315 -2.66 4.65 -23.11
CA GLY A 315 -1.84 3.53 -22.65
C GLY A 315 -2.58 2.51 -21.76
N HIS A 316 -3.86 2.70 -21.45
CA HIS A 316 -4.61 1.75 -20.63
C HIS A 316 -5.10 0.54 -21.44
N PRO A 317 -5.10 -0.68 -20.87
CA PRO A 317 -5.54 -1.87 -21.59
C PRO A 317 -7.02 -1.75 -22.00
N LEU A 318 -7.32 -2.05 -23.25
CA LEU A 318 -8.70 -2.03 -23.76
C LEU A 318 -9.37 -3.39 -23.53
N PRO A 319 -10.60 -3.41 -23.02
CA PRO A 319 -11.36 -4.64 -22.87
C PRO A 319 -11.81 -5.20 -24.22
N ARG A 320 -11.83 -6.52 -24.35
CA ARG A 320 -12.43 -7.28 -25.45
C ARG A 320 -13.88 -7.66 -25.17
N ALA A 321 -14.20 -7.94 -23.91
CA ALA A 321 -15.53 -8.37 -23.48
C ALA A 321 -15.83 -7.90 -22.06
N ILE A 322 -17.12 -7.77 -21.77
CA ILE A 322 -17.66 -7.55 -20.43
C ILE A 322 -18.34 -8.85 -20.00
N TRP A 323 -17.99 -9.37 -18.85
CA TRP A 323 -18.68 -10.48 -18.21
C TRP A 323 -19.64 -9.93 -17.18
N VAL A 324 -20.93 -10.21 -17.34
CA VAL A 324 -22.00 -9.69 -16.48
C VAL A 324 -22.72 -10.86 -15.82
N GLU A 325 -22.99 -10.77 -14.54
CA GLU A 325 -23.83 -11.72 -13.83
C GLU A 325 -25.26 -11.75 -14.40
N SER A 326 -25.77 -12.96 -14.64
CA SER A 326 -27.15 -13.21 -15.07
C SER A 326 -27.76 -14.39 -14.33
N SER A 327 -29.06 -14.63 -14.54
CA SER A 327 -29.79 -15.77 -13.95
C SER A 327 -29.20 -17.13 -14.30
N ASP A 328 -28.65 -17.26 -15.51
CA ASP A 328 -28.10 -18.52 -16.04
C ASP A 328 -26.57 -18.62 -15.85
N GLY A 329 -26.00 -17.74 -15.03
CA GLY A 329 -24.57 -17.62 -14.78
C GLY A 329 -23.92 -16.41 -15.48
N PRO A 330 -22.59 -16.26 -15.41
CA PRO A 330 -21.92 -15.11 -16.03
C PRO A 330 -22.04 -15.13 -17.56
N LEU A 331 -22.59 -14.07 -18.13
CA LEU A 331 -22.81 -13.86 -19.55
C LEU A 331 -21.67 -13.01 -20.15
N PRO A 332 -20.96 -13.48 -21.18
CA PRO A 332 -20.02 -12.65 -21.92
C PRO A 332 -20.74 -11.76 -22.93
N ILE A 333 -20.43 -10.46 -22.90
CA ILE A 333 -20.87 -9.45 -23.85
C ILE A 333 -19.64 -8.99 -24.64
N SER A 334 -19.62 -9.31 -25.94
CA SER A 334 -18.55 -8.90 -26.85
C SER A 334 -18.57 -7.39 -27.06
N LEU A 335 -17.40 -6.76 -27.00
CA LEU A 335 -17.22 -5.35 -27.38
C LEU A 335 -16.81 -5.20 -28.85
N ALA A 336 -16.61 -6.31 -29.57
CA ALA A 336 -16.40 -6.30 -31.00
C ALA A 336 -17.75 -6.19 -31.73
N GLY A 337 -17.82 -5.31 -32.74
CA GLY A 337 -18.99 -5.13 -33.59
C GLY A 337 -19.69 -3.79 -33.37
N ASP A 338 -21.02 -3.80 -33.44
CA ASP A 338 -21.86 -2.62 -33.25
C ASP A 338 -22.03 -2.26 -31.75
N ALA A 339 -22.59 -1.08 -31.49
CA ALA A 339 -22.83 -0.57 -30.14
C ALA A 339 -23.96 -1.30 -29.37
N SER A 340 -24.41 -2.48 -29.84
CA SER A 340 -25.50 -3.25 -29.21
C SER A 340 -25.17 -3.74 -27.80
N TRP A 341 -23.88 -3.85 -27.46
CA TRP A 341 -23.43 -4.21 -26.11
C TRP A 341 -23.92 -3.21 -25.05
N ILE A 342 -24.11 -1.93 -25.41
CA ILE A 342 -24.51 -0.86 -24.47
C ILE A 342 -25.91 -1.13 -23.94
N SER A 343 -26.85 -1.49 -24.82
CA SER A 343 -28.24 -1.78 -24.42
C SER A 343 -28.32 -3.08 -23.61
N GLN A 344 -27.47 -4.07 -23.93
CA GLN A 344 -27.36 -5.31 -23.16
C GLN A 344 -26.84 -5.06 -21.74
N VAL A 345 -25.75 -4.30 -21.58
CA VAL A 345 -25.24 -3.90 -20.26
C VAL A 345 -26.28 -3.06 -19.52
N GLY A 346 -26.91 -2.11 -20.23
CA GLY A 346 -27.91 -1.23 -19.66
C GLY A 346 -29.11 -1.96 -19.07
N SER A 347 -29.65 -2.96 -19.77
CA SER A 347 -30.80 -3.75 -19.30
C SER A 347 -30.46 -4.63 -18.10
N LEU A 348 -29.23 -5.14 -18.03
CA LEU A 348 -28.79 -6.00 -16.94
C LEU A 348 -28.44 -5.21 -15.67
N VAL A 349 -27.83 -4.04 -15.81
CA VAL A 349 -27.11 -3.39 -14.70
C VAL A 349 -27.75 -2.09 -14.22
N SER A 350 -28.39 -1.29 -15.09
CA SER A 350 -28.64 0.15 -14.80
C SER A 350 -29.47 0.42 -13.54
N SER A 351 -30.55 -0.34 -13.31
CA SER A 351 -31.41 -0.15 -12.12
C SER A 351 -30.81 -0.70 -10.83
N ARG A 352 -29.80 -1.56 -10.95
CA ARG A 352 -29.19 -2.32 -9.85
C ARG A 352 -27.83 -1.80 -9.44
N GLY A 353 -27.09 -1.18 -10.35
CA GLY A 353 -25.68 -0.83 -10.18
C GLY A 353 -24.74 -2.01 -10.45
N ALA A 354 -23.44 -1.72 -10.58
CA ALA A 354 -22.39 -2.68 -10.86
C ALA A 354 -21.43 -2.82 -9.68
N ALA A 355 -20.99 -4.06 -9.40
CA ALA A 355 -19.89 -4.37 -8.51
C ALA A 355 -18.73 -4.94 -9.33
N LEU A 356 -17.56 -4.27 -9.29
CA LEU A 356 -16.43 -4.55 -10.16
C LEU A 356 -15.18 -5.00 -9.38
N TYR A 357 -14.28 -5.68 -10.08
CA TYR A 357 -13.00 -6.14 -9.54
C TYR A 357 -11.93 -5.05 -9.59
N GLY A 358 -11.83 -4.26 -8.53
CA GLY A 358 -10.77 -3.29 -8.35
C GLY A 358 -10.94 -2.01 -9.19
N ALA A 359 -10.16 -0.99 -8.84
CA ALA A 359 -10.23 0.32 -9.48
C ALA A 359 -9.95 0.30 -10.99
N THR A 360 -9.10 -0.64 -11.46
CA THR A 360 -8.77 -0.73 -12.89
C THR A 360 -9.99 -1.13 -13.72
N GLU A 361 -10.73 -2.17 -13.33
CA GLU A 361 -11.95 -2.57 -14.06
C GLU A 361 -13.06 -1.53 -13.87
N THR A 362 -13.20 -0.96 -12.65
CA THR A 362 -14.18 0.12 -12.38
C THR A 362 -13.98 1.33 -13.30
N VAL A 363 -12.75 1.84 -13.41
CA VAL A 363 -12.43 2.99 -14.27
C VAL A 363 -12.60 2.63 -15.75
N ALA A 364 -12.15 1.45 -16.18
CA ALA A 364 -12.29 1.01 -17.56
C ALA A 364 -13.77 0.90 -17.97
N PHE A 365 -14.62 0.33 -17.11
CA PHE A 365 -16.07 0.21 -17.34
C PHE A 365 -16.75 1.58 -17.46
N LEU A 366 -16.46 2.49 -16.53
CA LEU A 366 -17.01 3.85 -16.56
C LEU A 366 -16.54 4.66 -17.77
N LYS A 367 -15.26 4.54 -18.16
CA LYS A 367 -14.71 5.17 -19.37
C LYS A 367 -15.42 4.63 -20.62
N LEU A 368 -15.59 3.31 -20.72
CA LEU A 368 -16.22 2.65 -21.85
C LEU A 368 -17.68 3.10 -22.02
N LEU A 369 -18.47 3.16 -20.94
CA LEU A 369 -19.84 3.68 -20.99
C LEU A 369 -19.86 5.14 -21.44
N ARG A 370 -19.01 6.00 -20.86
CA ARG A 370 -18.97 7.43 -21.18
C ARG A 370 -18.59 7.70 -22.64
N GLN A 371 -17.62 6.96 -23.18
CA GLN A 371 -17.14 7.14 -24.56
C GLN A 371 -18.16 6.72 -25.62
N ASN A 372 -19.18 5.96 -25.23
CA ASN A 372 -20.18 5.42 -26.14
C ASN A 372 -21.60 5.89 -25.79
N ASP A 373 -21.75 7.00 -25.05
CA ASP A 373 -23.05 7.55 -24.62
C ASP A 373 -23.95 6.52 -23.88
N GLY A 374 -23.31 5.63 -23.12
CA GLY A 374 -23.97 4.60 -22.32
C GLY A 374 -24.70 5.14 -21.08
N PRO A 375 -25.52 4.31 -20.42
CA PRO A 375 -26.28 4.71 -19.23
C PRO A 375 -25.36 5.09 -18.06
N SER A 376 -25.85 5.98 -17.20
CA SER A 376 -25.22 6.25 -15.91
C SER A 376 -25.46 5.08 -14.96
N ILE A 377 -24.38 4.41 -14.56
CA ILE A 377 -24.41 3.22 -13.70
C ILE A 377 -23.63 3.51 -12.42
N LYS A 378 -24.28 3.34 -11.27
CA LYS A 378 -23.59 3.34 -9.96
C LYS A 378 -22.64 2.16 -9.92
N CYS A 379 -21.35 2.43 -9.75
CA CYS A 379 -20.32 1.39 -9.67
C CYS A 379 -19.74 1.34 -8.25
N LEU A 380 -19.45 0.14 -7.78
CA LEU A 380 -18.75 -0.15 -6.53
C LEU A 380 -17.52 -0.99 -6.84
N ASP A 381 -16.36 -0.57 -6.34
CA ASP A 381 -15.18 -1.42 -6.29
C ASP A 381 -15.28 -2.35 -5.06
N VAL A 382 -15.38 -3.65 -5.30
CA VAL A 382 -15.51 -4.64 -4.23
C VAL A 382 -14.26 -4.72 -3.36
N LEU A 383 -13.06 -4.53 -3.92
CA LEU A 383 -11.82 -4.57 -3.14
C LEU A 383 -11.68 -3.33 -2.26
N ASP A 384 -12.06 -2.16 -2.76
CA ASP A 384 -12.11 -0.92 -1.97
C ASP A 384 -13.14 -1.02 -0.82
N LEU A 385 -14.32 -1.60 -1.10
CA LEU A 385 -15.29 -1.89 -0.05
C LEU A 385 -14.68 -2.81 1.02
N VAL A 386 -14.06 -3.93 0.63
CA VAL A 386 -13.39 -4.86 1.55
C VAL A 386 -12.25 -4.18 2.32
N GLU A 387 -11.47 -3.31 1.67
CA GLU A 387 -10.43 -2.52 2.31
C GLU A 387 -11.00 -1.64 3.43
N THR A 388 -12.15 -1.02 3.17
CA THR A 388 -12.83 -0.09 4.07
C THR A 388 -13.52 -0.79 5.23
N VAL A 389 -14.27 -1.87 4.95
CA VAL A 389 -15.20 -2.46 5.92
C VAL A 389 -14.65 -3.65 6.67
N VAL A 390 -13.68 -4.39 6.13
CA VAL A 390 -13.17 -5.59 6.81
C VAL A 390 -11.98 -5.22 7.69
N HIS A 391 -11.99 -5.62 8.96
CA HIS A 391 -10.87 -5.44 9.87
C HIS A 391 -9.81 -6.54 9.70
N GLY A 392 -10.21 -7.81 9.70
CA GLY A 392 -9.32 -8.96 9.49
C GLY A 392 -9.92 -10.29 9.95
N PRO A 393 -9.18 -11.41 9.90
CA PRO A 393 -7.81 -11.54 9.41
C PRO A 393 -7.76 -11.88 7.91
N ILE A 394 -7.77 -10.86 7.03
CA ILE A 394 -7.57 -11.04 5.59
C ILE A 394 -6.06 -10.91 5.27
N ARG A 395 -5.54 -11.81 4.43
CA ARG A 395 -4.12 -11.90 4.05
C ARG A 395 -3.76 -11.12 2.77
N GLY A 396 -4.61 -10.21 2.34
CA GLY A 396 -4.36 -9.35 1.17
C GLY A 396 -5.64 -8.88 0.49
N LEU A 397 -5.54 -7.80 -0.29
CA LEU A 397 -6.63 -7.27 -1.12
C LEU A 397 -6.55 -7.80 -2.55
N GLU A 398 -6.53 -9.11 -2.67
CA GLU A 398 -6.78 -9.77 -3.96
C GLU A 398 -8.02 -10.63 -3.83
N LEU A 399 -8.75 -10.83 -4.92
CA LEU A 399 -10.01 -11.57 -4.87
C LEU A 399 -9.81 -12.98 -4.31
N SER A 400 -8.70 -13.67 -4.65
CA SER A 400 -8.38 -14.99 -4.06
C SER A 400 -8.15 -14.93 -2.55
N ASN A 401 -7.45 -13.89 -2.06
CA ASN A 401 -7.22 -13.70 -0.62
C ASN A 401 -8.52 -13.40 0.15
N VAL A 402 -9.44 -12.65 -0.45
CA VAL A 402 -10.76 -12.37 0.13
C VAL A 402 -11.64 -13.62 0.10
N LEU A 403 -11.65 -14.34 -1.03
CA LEU A 403 -12.39 -15.59 -1.18
C LEU A 403 -11.92 -16.68 -0.23
N HIS A 404 -10.63 -16.76 0.07
CA HIS A 404 -10.14 -17.72 1.06
C HIS A 404 -10.79 -17.54 2.45
N VAL A 405 -11.29 -16.34 2.74
CA VAL A 405 -12.02 -16.04 3.98
C VAL A 405 -13.54 -16.13 3.77
N ALA A 406 -14.05 -15.68 2.63
CA ALA A 406 -15.48 -15.69 2.32
C ALA A 406 -16.01 -17.11 2.03
N GLU A 407 -15.25 -17.89 1.28
CA GLU A 407 -15.55 -19.24 0.80
C GLU A 407 -14.26 -20.09 0.73
N PRO A 408 -13.79 -20.67 1.85
CA PRO A 408 -12.49 -21.35 1.92
C PRO A 408 -12.31 -22.53 0.95
N SER A 409 -13.40 -23.14 0.48
CA SER A 409 -13.42 -24.23 -0.50
C SER A 409 -13.53 -23.74 -1.96
N GLY A 410 -13.61 -22.42 -2.18
CA GLY A 410 -13.72 -21.81 -3.50
C GLY A 410 -12.44 -21.93 -4.31
N ALA A 411 -12.58 -22.12 -5.62
CA ALA A 411 -11.45 -22.10 -6.54
C ALA A 411 -10.92 -20.67 -6.74
N GLU A 412 -9.61 -20.53 -6.95
CA GLU A 412 -9.03 -19.23 -7.32
C GLU A 412 -9.59 -18.76 -8.67
N PRO A 413 -10.05 -17.50 -8.78
CA PRO A 413 -10.55 -16.97 -10.04
C PRO A 413 -9.43 -16.87 -11.09
N ASN A 414 -9.54 -17.64 -12.17
CA ASN A 414 -8.50 -17.73 -13.20
C ASN A 414 -8.81 -16.89 -14.46
N ASN A 415 -10.05 -16.45 -14.63
CA ASN A 415 -10.52 -15.68 -15.78
C ASN A 415 -11.66 -14.74 -15.37
N SER A 416 -12.12 -13.87 -16.29
CA SER A 416 -13.17 -12.88 -16.01
C SER A 416 -14.52 -13.52 -15.63
N ARG A 417 -14.85 -14.70 -16.16
CA ARG A 417 -16.05 -15.46 -15.78
C ARG A 417 -15.99 -15.87 -14.31
N ASP A 418 -14.88 -16.44 -13.88
CA ASP A 418 -14.68 -16.88 -12.49
C ASP A 418 -14.61 -15.68 -11.55
N ARG A 419 -14.10 -14.53 -12.00
CA ARG A 419 -14.13 -13.28 -11.23
C ARG A 419 -15.54 -12.79 -10.96
N VAL A 420 -16.47 -12.89 -11.92
CA VAL A 420 -17.89 -12.54 -11.67
C VAL A 420 -18.48 -13.40 -10.55
N LEU A 421 -18.25 -14.71 -10.57
CA LEU A 421 -18.69 -15.62 -9.51
C LEU A 421 -18.04 -15.30 -8.16
N GLY A 422 -16.73 -15.02 -8.17
CA GLY A 422 -15.99 -14.62 -6.98
C GLY A 422 -16.50 -13.31 -6.39
N LEU A 423 -16.76 -12.29 -7.21
CA LEU A 423 -17.33 -11.02 -6.76
C LEU A 423 -18.71 -11.23 -6.13
N ARG A 424 -19.59 -12.02 -6.75
CA ARG A 424 -20.89 -12.36 -6.17
C ARG A 424 -20.74 -13.06 -4.81
N SER A 425 -19.80 -13.99 -4.71
CA SER A 425 -19.51 -14.71 -3.46
C SER A 425 -19.07 -13.74 -2.35
N VAL A 426 -18.17 -12.80 -2.67
CA VAL A 426 -17.75 -11.75 -1.72
C VAL A 426 -18.91 -10.83 -1.34
N ILE A 427 -19.75 -10.41 -2.29
CA ILE A 427 -20.94 -9.58 -2.02
C ILE A 427 -21.91 -10.31 -1.09
N ASN A 428 -22.20 -11.58 -1.37
CA ASN A 428 -23.08 -12.41 -0.54
C ASN A 428 -22.48 -12.61 0.85
N TRP A 429 -21.18 -12.84 0.94
CA TRP A 429 -20.47 -12.93 2.20
C TRP A 429 -20.59 -11.64 3.01
N LEU A 430 -20.31 -10.47 2.42
CA LEU A 430 -20.45 -9.17 3.09
C LEU A 430 -21.91 -8.87 3.47
N ALA A 431 -22.88 -9.22 2.62
CA ALA A 431 -24.31 -9.01 2.83
C ALA A 431 -24.97 -10.05 3.74
N GLY A 432 -24.35 -11.21 3.93
CA GLY A 432 -24.75 -12.22 4.91
C GLY A 432 -24.11 -11.98 6.27
N SER A 433 -22.92 -11.37 6.25
CA SER A 433 -22.18 -10.89 7.43
C SER A 433 -22.86 -9.70 8.14
N GLY A 434 -23.84 -9.07 7.48
CA GLY A 434 -24.61 -7.92 7.99
C GLY A 434 -25.85 -8.27 8.82
N GLY A 435 -25.87 -9.43 9.50
CA GLY A 435 -27.00 -9.86 10.34
C GLY A 435 -27.32 -8.89 11.49
N CYS A 436 -28.46 -8.20 11.35
CA CYS A 436 -29.25 -7.42 12.32
C CYS A 436 -28.54 -6.36 13.20
N ALA A 437 -28.73 -5.09 12.82
CA ALA A 437 -29.11 -4.06 13.79
C ALA A 437 -30.45 -3.47 13.34
N ALA A 438 -31.52 -3.89 14.02
CA ALA A 438 -32.79 -3.16 14.08
C ALA A 438 -32.65 -1.99 15.06
#